data_AF-A0A2S9RPU5-F1
#
_entry.id   AF-A0A2S9RPU5-F1
#
_cell.length_a   1.000
_cell.length_b   1.000
_cell.length_c   1.000
_cell.angle_alpha   90.00
_cell.angle_beta   90.00
_cell.angle_gamma   90.00
#
_symmetry.space_group_name_H-M   'P 1'
#
loop_
_entity.id
_entity.type
_entity.pdbx_description
1 polymer ?
#
loop_
_entity_poly.entity_id
_entity_poly.type
_entity_poly.pdbx_seq_one_letter_code
_entity_poly.pdbx_strand_id
1 'polypeptide(L)' 'MFTLSVQQAEQFADLMKAGHFKSEHELFDEMLKSFQYQQKLATLRKEIDKGLNSGEPKAVTDIPAFFREIAARYHG' A
#
# COMPACT_ATOMS: atom_id res chain seq x y z
N MET A 1 25.11 9.33 -1.92
CA MET A 1 25.02 9.91 -3.27
C MET A 1 24.40 8.84 -4.16
N PHE A 2 23.22 9.08 -4.73
CA PHE A 2 22.56 8.13 -5.63
C PHE A 2 22.94 8.48 -7.06
N THR A 3 23.25 7.47 -7.88
CA THR A 3 23.59 7.66 -9.30
C THR A 3 22.35 7.40 -10.13
N LEU A 4 21.92 8.40 -10.89
CA LEU A 4 20.83 8.28 -11.85
C LEU A 4 21.39 8.00 -13.24
N SER A 5 20.64 7.25 -14.06
CA SER A 5 20.89 7.24 -15.50
C SER A 5 20.53 8.60 -16.12
N VAL A 6 21.03 8.88 -17.32
CA VAL A 6 20.71 10.12 -18.06
C VAL A 6 19.19 10.28 -18.23
N GLN A 7 18.49 9.20 -18.58
CA GLN A 7 17.04 9.19 -18.72
C GLN A 7 16.31 9.47 -17.40
N GLN A 8 16.80 8.94 -16.28
CA GLN A 8 16.22 9.20 -14.96
C GLN A 8 16.41 10.66 -14.56
N ALA A 9 17.55 11.28 -14.89
CA ALA A 9 17.79 12.69 -14.61
C ALA A 9 16.87 13.60 -15.44
N GLU A 10 16.63 13.29 -16.71
CA GLU A 10 15.70 14.03 -17.57
C GLU A 10 14.26 13.93 -17.04
N GLN A 11 13.80 12.72 -16.72
CA GLN A 11 12.48 12.53 -16.11
C GLN A 11 12.33 13.27 -14.79
N PHE A 12 13.39 13.30 -13.97
CA PHE A 12 13.40 14.03 -12.71
C PHE A 12 13.29 15.54 -12.93
N ALA A 13 14.00 16.09 -13.92
CA ALA A 13 13.91 17.50 -14.29
C ALA A 13 12.51 17.88 -14.83
N ASP A 14 11.87 16.98 -15.58
CA ASP A 14 10.51 17.18 -16.08
C ASP A 14 9.47 17.14 -14.95
N LEU A 15 9.62 16.20 -14.01
CA LEU A 15 8.76 16.10 -12.82
C LEU A 15 8.89 17.34 -11.91
N MET A 16 10.11 17.86 -11.72
CA MET A 16 10.34 19.11 -10.99
C MET A 16 9.59 20.28 -11.61
N LYS A 17 9.62 20.40 -12.96
CA LYS A 17 8.93 21.47 -13.69
C LYS A 17 7.40 21.32 -13.68
N ALA A 18 6.90 20.10 -13.91
CA ALA A 18 5.46 19.85 -14.04
C ALA A 18 4.73 19.79 -12.70
N GLY A 19 5.40 19.28 -11.65
CA GLY A 19 4.81 19.11 -10.32
C GLY A 19 4.92 20.33 -9.40
N HIS A 20 5.52 21.42 -9.87
CA HIS A 20 5.77 22.64 -9.07
C HIS A 20 6.53 22.38 -7.75
N PHE A 21 7.42 21.39 -7.74
CA PHE A 21 8.22 21.07 -6.56
C PHE A 21 9.28 22.15 -6.32
N LYS A 22 9.44 22.57 -5.07
CA LYS A 22 10.34 23.67 -4.68
C LYS A 22 11.78 23.21 -4.53
N SER A 23 12.00 21.91 -4.35
CA SER A 23 13.34 21.32 -4.22
C SER A 23 13.35 19.85 -4.65
N GLU A 24 14.54 19.37 -5.02
CA GLU A 24 14.78 17.95 -5.35
C GLU A 24 14.45 17.03 -4.17
N HIS A 25 14.65 17.51 -2.94
CA HIS A 25 14.33 16.76 -1.72
C HIS A 25 12.82 16.55 -1.56
N GLU A 26 12.02 17.58 -1.85
CA GLU A 26 10.55 17.50 -1.81
C GLU A 26 10.02 16.48 -2.84
N LEU A 27 10.54 16.52 -4.07
CA LEU A 27 10.19 15.52 -5.09
C LEU A 27 10.60 14.11 -4.66
N PHE A 28 11.80 13.95 -4.08
CA PHE A 28 12.27 12.65 -3.61
C PHE A 28 11.40 12.08 -2.49
N ASP A 29 11.01 12.91 -1.52
CA ASP A 29 10.12 12.50 -0.43
C ASP A 29 8.74 12.09 -0.96
N GLU A 30 8.20 12.80 -1.94
CA GLU A 30 6.94 12.42 -2.60
C GLU A 30 7.07 11.12 -3.39
N MET A 31 8.19 10.91 -4.10
CA MET A 31 8.48 9.63 -4.75
C MET A 31 8.57 8.49 -3.73
N LEU A 32 9.20 8.72 -2.58
CA LEU A 32 9.30 7.72 -1.51
C LEU A 32 7.93 7.39 -0.91
N LYS A 33 7.08 8.41 -0.67
CA LYS A 33 5.69 8.21 -0.22
C LYS A 33 4.89 7.40 -1.23
N SER A 34 5.02 7.71 -2.52
CA SER A 34 4.38 6.97 -3.61
C SER A 34 4.84 5.51 -3.63
N PHE A 35 6.13 5.26 -3.48
CA PHE A 35 6.67 3.89 -3.41
C PHE A 35 6.13 3.12 -2.19
N GLN A 36 6.12 3.73 -1.01
CA GLN A 36 5.51 3.13 0.19
C GLN A 36 4.03 2.84 -0.01
N TYR A 37 3.30 3.74 -0.67
CA TYR A 37 1.90 3.54 -1.01
C TYR A 37 1.71 2.35 -1.95
N GLN A 38 2.53 2.22 -2.99
CA GLN A 38 2.51 1.05 -3.88
C GLN A 38 2.80 -0.26 -3.14
N GLN A 39 3.74 -0.27 -2.20
CA GLN A 39 4.00 -1.45 -1.35
C GLN A 39 2.79 -1.82 -0.48
N LYS A 40 2.11 -0.82 0.09
CA LYS A 40 0.87 -1.04 0.85
C LYS A 40 -0.23 -1.63 -0.04
N LEU A 41 -0.38 -1.13 -1.27
CA LEU A 41 -1.34 -1.68 -2.24
C LEU A 41 -1.01 -3.13 -2.62
N ALA A 42 0.27 -3.46 -2.84
CA ALA A 42 0.69 -4.82 -3.12
C ALA A 42 0.38 -5.77 -1.95
N THR A 43 0.62 -5.32 -0.72
CA THR A 43 0.27 -6.07 0.49
C THR A 43 -1.23 -6.26 0.62
N LEU A 44 -2.02 -5.20 0.44
CA LEU A 44 -3.48 -5.26 0.49
C LEU A 44 -4.03 -6.24 -0.54
N ARG A 45 -3.52 -6.20 -1.78
CA ARG A 45 -3.89 -7.14 -2.83
C ARG A 45 -3.63 -8.58 -2.41
N LYS A 46 -2.46 -8.86 -1.84
CA LYS A 46 -2.12 -10.20 -1.34
C LYS A 46 -3.09 -10.70 -0.26
N GLU A 47 -3.48 -9.84 0.68
CA GLU A 47 -4.43 -10.23 1.73
C GLU A 47 -5.85 -10.43 1.20
N ILE A 48 -6.28 -9.62 0.21
CA ILE A 48 -7.54 -9.85 -0.49
C ILE A 48 -7.51 -11.19 -1.22
N ASP A 49 -6.45 -11.47 -1.99
CA ASP A 49 -6.30 -12.73 -2.72
C ASP A 49 -6.30 -13.92 -1.75
N LYS A 50 -5.65 -13.80 -0.59
CA LYS A 50 -5.70 -14.82 0.46
C LYS A 50 -7.13 -15.02 0.99
N GLY A 51 -7.87 -13.95 1.22
CA GLY A 51 -9.27 -14.00 1.65
C GLY A 51 -10.17 -14.69 0.63
N LEU A 52 -10.05 -14.33 -0.65
CA LEU A 52 -10.81 -14.93 -1.74
C LEU A 52 -10.52 -16.42 -1.91
N ASN A 53 -9.29 -16.85 -1.63
CA ASN A 53 -8.86 -18.25 -1.72
C ASN A 53 -8.96 -19.02 -0.38
N SER A 54 -9.59 -18.44 0.66
CA SER A 54 -9.64 -19.02 2.01
C SER A 54 -10.77 -20.03 2.24
N GLY A 55 -11.64 -20.24 1.25
CA GLY A 55 -12.76 -21.17 1.30
C GLY A 55 -14.09 -20.52 0.93
N GLU A 56 -15.18 -21.26 1.10
CA GLU A 56 -16.52 -20.76 0.80
C GLU A 56 -16.93 -19.63 1.76
N PRO A 57 -17.40 -18.48 1.23
CA PRO A 57 -17.84 -17.37 2.06
C PRO A 57 -19.09 -17.76 2.86
N LYS A 58 -19.04 -17.55 4.17
CA LYS A 58 -20.18 -17.75 5.07
C LYS A 58 -20.84 -16.39 5.35
N ALA A 59 -22.16 -16.30 5.14
CA ALA A 59 -22.91 -15.12 5.55
C ALA A 59 -22.88 -14.96 7.08
N VAL A 60 -22.49 -13.79 7.57
CA VAL A 60 -22.55 -13.42 8.99
C VAL A 60 -23.82 -12.61 9.21
N THR A 61 -24.86 -13.24 9.76
CA THR A 61 -26.17 -12.62 10.01
C THR A 61 -26.30 -12.03 11.41
N ASP A 62 -25.46 -12.45 12.36
CA ASP A 62 -25.40 -11.93 13.73
C ASP A 62 -23.95 -11.55 14.06
N ILE A 63 -23.65 -10.25 13.94
CA ILE A 63 -22.32 -9.69 14.19
C ILE A 63 -21.89 -9.86 15.65
N PRO A 64 -22.73 -9.55 16.67
CA PRO A 64 -22.39 -9.83 18.07
C PRO A 64 -22.02 -11.29 18.36
N ALA A 65 -22.76 -12.27 17.81
CA ALA A 65 -22.46 -13.68 18.01
C ALA A 65 -21.13 -14.09 17.36
N PHE A 66 -20.87 -13.58 16.16
CA PHE A 66 -19.60 -13.82 15.45
C PHE A 66 -18.38 -13.36 16.27
N PHE A 67 -18.42 -12.15 16.85
CA PHE A 67 -17.30 -11.67 17.66
C PHE A 67 -17.15 -12.43 18.98
N ARG A 68 -18.24 -12.88 19.61
CA ARG A 68 -18.16 -13.77 20.78
C ARG A 68 -17.49 -15.10 20.45
N GLU A 69 -17.82 -15.69 19.30
CA GLU A 69 -17.22 -16.93 18.82
C GLU A 69 -15.72 -16.77 18.55
N ILE A 70 -15.31 -15.67 17.91
CA ILE A 70 -13.89 -15.34 17.71
C ILE A 70 -13.18 -15.20 19.06
N ALA A 71 -13.70 -14.37 19.96
CA ALA A 71 -13.07 -14.13 21.26
C ALA A 71 -12.87 -15.44 22.05
N ALA A 72 -13.86 -16.35 22.01
CA ALA A 72 -13.76 -17.65 22.67
C ALA A 72 -12.66 -18.56 22.07
N ARG A 73 -12.36 -18.47 20.77
CA ARG A 73 -11.30 -19.26 20.11
C ARG A 73 -9.88 -18.77 20.42
N TYR A 74 -9.72 -17.49 20.75
CA TYR A 74 -8.40 -16.88 21.00
C TYR A 74 -8.08 -16.67 22.50
N HIS A 75 -9.05 -16.88 23.39
CA HIS A 75 -8.91 -16.73 24.85
C HIS A 75 -9.30 -17.99 25.65
N GLY A 76 -9.36 -19.15 24.99
CA GLY A 76 -9.55 -20.47 25.62
C GLY A 76 -8.25 -21.18 25.92
#